data_AF-A0A3L6N082-F1
#
_entry.id   AF-A0A3L6N082-F1
#
_cell.length_a   1.000
_cell.length_b   1.000
_cell.length_c   1.000
_cell.angle_alpha   90.00
_cell.angle_beta   90.00
_cell.angle_gamma   90.00
#
_symmetry.space_group_name_H-M   'P 1'
#
loop_
_entity.id
_entity.type
_entity.pdbx_description
1 polymer ?
#
loop_
_entity_poly.entity_id
_entity_poly.type
_entity_poly.pdbx_seq_one_letter_code
_entity_poly.pdbx_strand_id
1 'polypeptide(L)'
;MPLYEFPLRNHGLLTVGQTVDEAAFLMTSMEKSCQVQLLAEAAAANGIPKRLISDEEARFNYDAESDPDLCYAEFQAYYNLEDKLTGGEFKD
;
A
#
# COMPACT_ATOMS: atom_id res chain seq x y z
N MET A 1 -8.73 -12.54 7.43
CA MET A 1 -7.80 -11.47 7.03
C MET A 1 -8.23 -10.24 7.83
N PRO A 2 -7.50 -9.85 8.89
CA PRO A 2 -7.75 -8.55 9.52
C PRO A 2 -7.62 -7.46 8.44
N LEU A 3 -8.59 -6.56 8.39
CA LEU A 3 -8.59 -5.44 7.46
C LEU A 3 -7.80 -4.31 8.12
N TYR A 4 -6.63 -3.98 7.59
CA TYR A 4 -5.80 -2.86 8.04
C TYR A 4 -6.00 -1.59 7.20
N GLU A 5 -6.80 -1.69 6.14
CA GLU A 5 -7.01 -0.67 5.13
C GLU A 5 -8.52 -0.43 4.95
N PHE A 6 -8.92 0.83 5.07
CA PHE A 6 -10.32 1.22 5.08
C PHE A 6 -10.58 2.32 4.04
N PRO A 7 -11.25 1.99 2.92
CA PRO A 7 -11.76 3.01 2.03
C PRO A 7 -12.94 3.73 2.70
N LEU A 8 -12.74 5.01 2.99
CA LEU A 8 -13.78 5.90 3.48
C LEU A 8 -14.55 6.45 2.29
N ARG A 9 -15.73 5.88 2.05
CA ARG A 9 -16.57 6.22 0.89
C ARG A 9 -16.73 7.74 0.76
N ASN A 10 -16.40 8.24 -0.43
CA ASN A 10 -16.47 9.66 -0.79
C ASN A 10 -15.53 10.59 0.01
N HIS A 11 -14.52 10.04 0.69
CA HIS A 11 -13.61 10.82 1.53
C HIS A 11 -12.14 10.49 1.24
N GLY A 12 -11.72 9.24 1.40
CA GLY A 12 -10.30 8.88 1.22
C GLY A 12 -9.95 7.53 1.81
N LEU A 13 -8.70 7.39 2.25
CA LEU A 13 -8.15 6.16 2.81
C LEU A 13 -7.81 6.35 4.29
N LEU A 14 -7.96 5.28 5.06
CA LEU A 14 -7.45 5.17 6.42
C LEU A 14 -6.74 3.83 6.56
N THR A 15 -5.51 3.86 7.06
CA THR A 15 -4.73 2.66 7.38
C THR A 15 -4.33 2.67 8.84
N VAL A 16 -4.15 1.48 9.40
CA VAL A 16 -3.69 1.28 10.77
C VAL A 16 -2.65 0.17 10.79
N GLY A 17 -1.74 0.24 11.77
CA GLY A 17 -0.69 -0.76 11.97
C GLY A 17 -0.33 -0.83 13.46
N GLN A 18 0.47 -1.82 13.82
CA GLN A 18 1.10 -1.96 15.13
C GLN A 18 2.19 -0.92 15.35
N THR A 19 2.79 -0.41 14.26
CA THR A 19 3.74 0.71 14.25
C THR A 19 3.29 1.82 13.32
N VAL A 20 3.88 3.01 13.47
CA VAL A 20 3.63 4.16 12.56
C VAL A 20 4.12 3.82 11.15
N ASP A 21 5.29 3.20 11.04
CA ASP A 21 5.93 2.81 9.79
C ASP A 21 5.09 1.79 9.01
N GLU A 22 4.56 0.76 9.67
CA GLU A 22 3.63 -0.19 9.06
C GLU A 22 2.39 0.52 8.50
N ALA A 23 1.75 1.38 9.31
CA ALA A 23 0.56 2.11 8.88
C ALA A 23 0.87 3.01 7.66
N ALA A 24 2.04 3.64 7.64
CA ALA A 24 2.49 4.50 6.56
C ALA A 24 2.83 3.72 5.28
N PHE A 25 3.43 2.54 5.40
CA PHE A 25 3.64 1.64 4.26
C PHE A 25 2.33 1.18 3.65
N LEU A 26 1.38 0.71 4.48
CA LEU A 26 0.05 0.31 4.02
C LEU A 26 -0.69 1.47 3.34
N MET A 27 -0.57 2.70 3.86
CA MET A 27 -1.16 3.89 3.21
C MET A 27 -0.58 4.09 1.81
N THR A 28 0.75 4.00 1.69
CA THR A 28 1.47 4.17 0.41
C THR A 28 1.09 3.07 -0.59
N SER A 29 1.02 1.82 -0.12
CA SER A 29 0.62 0.66 -0.93
C SER A 29 -0.83 0.78 -1.41
N MET A 30 -1.76 1.17 -0.53
CA MET A 30 -3.17 1.32 -0.86
C MET A 30 -3.41 2.49 -1.83
N GLU A 31 -2.78 3.64 -1.62
CA GLU A 31 -2.83 4.77 -2.55
C GLU A 31 -2.35 4.36 -3.94
N LYS A 32 -1.22 3.64 -4.01
CA LYS A 32 -0.68 3.14 -5.28
C LYS A 32 -1.63 2.13 -5.93
N SER A 33 -2.24 1.25 -5.15
CA SER A 33 -3.20 0.26 -5.63
C SER A 33 -4.46 0.93 -6.19
N CYS A 34 -4.97 1.99 -5.55
CA CYS A 34 -6.05 2.82 -6.09
C CYS A 34 -5.67 3.45 -7.44
N GLN A 35 -4.46 4.01 -7.56
CA GLN A 35 -3.97 4.56 -8.82
C GLN A 35 -3.90 3.49 -9.92
N VAL A 36 -3.33 2.31 -9.61
CA VAL A 36 -3.23 1.18 -10.55
C VAL A 36 -4.61 0.70 -10.97
N GLN A 37 -5.56 0.61 -10.03
CA GLN A 37 -6.93 0.22 -10.34
C GLN A 37 -7.57 1.17 -11.34
N LEU A 38 -7.46 2.50 -11.13
CA LEU A 38 -8.01 3.49 -12.05
C LEU A 38 -7.41 3.37 -13.46
N LEU A 39 -6.10 3.16 -13.55
CA LEU A 39 -5.40 2.95 -14.83
C LEU A 39 -5.82 1.64 -15.51
N ALA A 40 -5.97 0.56 -14.75
CA ALA A 40 -6.41 -0.73 -15.25
C ALA A 40 -7.86 -0.68 -15.76
N GLU A 41 -8.76 0.02 -15.05
CA GLU A 41 -10.13 0.24 -15.51
C GLU A 41 -10.18 1.10 -16.78
N ALA A 42 -9.33 2.13 -16.88
CA ALA A 42 -9.23 2.94 -18.09
C ALA A 42 -8.74 2.09 -19.29
N ALA A 43 -7.73 1.24 -19.09
CA ALA A 43 -7.26 0.31 -20.13
C ALA A 43 -8.34 -0.70 -20.54
N ALA A 44 -9.10 -1.22 -19.57
CA ALA A 44 -10.22 -2.12 -19.81
C ALA A 44 -11.34 -1.48 -20.63
N ALA A 45 -11.68 -0.23 -20.31
CA ALA A 45 -12.63 0.57 -21.10
C ALA A 45 -12.16 0.80 -22.55
N ASN A 46 -10.84 0.71 -22.80
CA ASN A 46 -10.23 0.82 -24.13
C ASN A 46 -9.93 -0.55 -24.78
N GLY A 47 -10.52 -1.64 -24.27
CA GLY A 47 -10.46 -2.96 -24.89
C GLY A 47 -9.27 -3.84 -24.49
N ILE A 48 -8.46 -3.43 -23.50
CA ILE A 48 -7.41 -4.29 -22.95
C ILE A 48 -7.96 -5.03 -21.72
N PRO A 49 -8.24 -6.35 -21.81
CA PRO A 49 -8.90 -7.06 -20.72
C PRO A 49 -8.03 -7.12 -19.45
N LYS A 50 -8.66 -6.90 -18.29
CA LYS A 50 -8.02 -7.11 -16.98
C LYS A 50 -7.68 -8.58 -16.79
N ARG A 51 -6.51 -8.85 -16.20
CA ARG A 51 -6.16 -10.17 -15.69
C ARG A 51 -6.29 -10.14 -14.18
N LEU A 52 -7.27 -10.87 -13.66
CA LEU A 52 -7.51 -10.95 -12.23
C LEU A 52 -6.61 -12.03 -11.63
N ILE A 53 -6.05 -11.75 -10.46
CA ILE A 53 -5.29 -12.71 -9.66
C ILE A 53 -6.30 -13.66 -9.01
N SER A 54 -5.97 -14.96 -8.94
CA SER A 54 -6.84 -15.93 -8.27
C SER A 54 -6.82 -15.73 -6.75
N ASP A 55 -7.90 -16.14 -6.06
CA ASP A 55 -7.97 -16.05 -4.60
C ASP A 55 -6.84 -16.85 -3.91
N GLU A 56 -6.41 -17.95 -4.52
CA GLU A 56 -5.31 -18.78 -4.03
C GLU A 56 -3.96 -18.04 -4.10
N GLU A 57 -3.62 -17.47 -5.25
CA GLU A 57 -2.39 -16.69 -5.43
C GLU A 57 -2.41 -15.43 -4.56
N ALA A 58 -3.55 -14.75 -4.47
CA ALA A 58 -3.73 -13.58 -3.62
C ALA A 58 -3.52 -13.94 -2.14
N ARG A 59 -4.03 -15.10 -1.71
CA ARG A 59 -3.85 -15.57 -0.33
C ARG A 59 -2.41 -15.97 -0.05
N PHE A 60 -1.76 -16.66 -0.97
CA PHE A 60 -0.35 -17.03 -0.85
C PHE A 60 0.53 -15.79 -0.66
N ASN A 61 0.33 -14.77 -1.50
CA ASN A 61 1.08 -13.52 -1.38
C ASN A 61 0.78 -12.78 -0.08
N TYR A 62 -0.49 -12.74 0.34
CA TYR A 62 -0.85 -12.15 1.64
C TYR A 62 -0.12 -12.85 2.79
N ASP A 63 -0.16 -14.18 2.83
CA ASP A 63 0.47 -14.95 3.91
C ASP A 63 2.02 -14.79 3.92
N ALA A 64 2.62 -14.44 2.78
CA ALA A 64 4.06 -14.20 2.67
C ALA A 64 4.48 -12.75 2.97
N GLU A 65 3.66 -11.76 2.61
CA GLU A 65 4.06 -10.34 2.56
C GLU A 65 3.33 -9.46 3.57
N SER A 66 2.24 -9.92 4.20
CA SER A 66 1.43 -9.07 5.10
C SER A 66 1.93 -9.00 6.55
N ASP A 67 3.16 -9.45 6.82
CA ASP A 67 3.69 -9.46 8.17
C ASP A 67 4.05 -8.03 8.64
N PRO A 68 3.67 -7.61 9.87
CA PRO A 68 3.96 -6.28 10.38
C PRO A 68 5.44 -5.89 10.36
N ASP A 69 6.35 -6.82 10.64
CA ASP A 69 7.79 -6.56 10.64
C ASP A 69 8.30 -6.33 9.21
N LEU A 70 7.73 -7.04 8.22
CA LEU A 70 8.01 -6.80 6.80
C LEU A 70 7.52 -5.41 6.38
N CYS A 71 6.28 -5.05 6.71
CA CYS A 71 5.73 -3.73 6.41
C CYS A 71 6.57 -2.59 7.04
N TYR A 72 7.04 -2.77 8.28
CA TYR A 72 7.97 -1.84 8.93
C TYR A 72 9.26 -1.70 8.12
N ALA A 73 9.86 -2.83 7.72
CA ALA A 73 11.12 -2.87 6.98
C ALA A 73 10.99 -2.21 5.60
N GLU A 74 9.89 -2.45 4.90
CA GLU A 74 9.58 -1.85 3.60
C GLU A 74 9.44 -0.33 3.68
N PHE A 75 8.85 0.18 4.76
CA PHE A 75 8.74 1.63 4.96
C PHE A 75 10.10 2.33 5.10
N GLN A 76 11.11 1.64 5.63
CA GLN A 76 12.41 2.26 5.93
C GLN A 76 13.08 2.85 4.69
N ALA A 77 12.83 2.30 3.50
CA ALA A 77 13.35 2.88 2.25
C ALA A 77 12.82 4.31 2.01
N TYR A 78 11.54 4.55 2.30
CA TYR A 78 10.89 5.85 2.17
C TYR A 78 11.35 6.80 3.28
N TYR A 79 11.41 6.33 4.51
CA TYR A 79 11.92 7.12 5.64
C TYR A 79 13.36 7.59 5.41
N ASN A 80 14.24 6.69 4.99
CA ASN A 80 15.65 7.01 4.71
C ASN A 80 15.80 7.95 3.51
N LEU A 81 14.92 7.84 2.51
CA LEU A 81 14.90 8.77 1.39
C LEU A 81 14.52 10.17 1.87
N GLU A 82 13.47 10.29 2.66
CA GLU A 82 13.01 11.58 3.21
C GLU A 82 14.08 12.21 4.11
N ASP A 83 14.72 11.41 4.98
CA ASP A 83 15.81 11.84 5.84
C ASP A 83 16.96 12.44 5.02
N LYS A 84 17.34 11.75 3.94
CA LYS A 84 18.40 12.22 3.05
C LYS A 84 18.01 13.50 2.29
N LEU A 85 16.76 13.60 1.84
CA LEU A 85 16.29 14.75 1.05
C LEU A 85 16.12 16.02 1.90
N THR A 86 15.68 15.85 3.14
CA THR A 86 15.41 16.96 4.08
C THR A 86 16.62 17.28 4.96
N GLY A 87 17.63 16.41 5.00
CA GLY A 87 18.70 16.53 5.98
C GLY A 87 18.23 16.31 7.41
N GLY A 88 17.14 15.55 7.60
CA GLY A 88 16.57 15.20 8.89
C GLY A 88 15.64 16.25 9.51
N GLU A 89 15.15 17.24 8.75
CA GLU A 89 14.32 18.35 9.25
C GLU A 89 13.07 17.90 10.04
N PHE A 90 12.51 16.72 9.73
CA PHE A 90 11.32 16.19 10.41
C PHE A 90 11.61 15.50 11.76
N LYS A 91 12.88 15.36 12.16
CA LYS A 91 13.27 14.66 13.39
C LYS A 91 13.32 15.57 14.63
N ASP A 92 13.28 16.89 14.42
CA ASP A 92 13.48 17.91 15.45
C ASP A 92 12.20 18.70 15.78
#